data_AF-A0A9P6FIB0-F1
#
_entry.id   AF-A0A9P6FIB0-F1
#
_cell.length_a   1.000
_cell.length_b   1.000
_cell.length_c   1.000
_cell.angle_alpha   90.00
_cell.angle_beta   90.00
_cell.angle_gamma   90.00
#
_symmetry.space_group_name_H-M   'P 1'
#
loop_
_entity.id
_entity.type
_entity.pdbx_description
1 polymer ?
#
loop_
_entity_poly.entity_id
_entity_poly.type
_entity_poly.pdbx_seq_one_letter_code
_entity_poly.pdbx_strand_id
1 'polypeptide(L)'
;MSFIVNHLKLDHFEPDRIVTSNLVRPLTLAILRGLACLYTLIVIVSKWVTAGSASEYLKYFTNLTYIGLVVYLVCSTIWSINYLRQPLNARATWLKTGSPWWGYAHWLLYSTVITYHFIVPIVYWSSLNTGEPMNALGYWQNYSVHAVDGVFALFELIFNRHFLQPRHSFVVAGVMVLYMLLTFVVRKTLGQWVYPFLDWDQGPICAAYYLGIAAGLFVIYFFLLVVHKLRNRWLAKRCAVVNEGLELEAEARVDQGGRRVRPEGDAGGYQDNQSDLTLEEGVVHNSKNGTQTH
;
A
#
# COMPACT_ATOMS: atom_id res chain seq x y z
N MET A 1 7.78 8.98 22.25
CA MET A 1 7.58 8.19 21.01
C MET A 1 6.37 7.25 21.08
N SER A 2 6.05 6.58 22.20
CA SER A 2 4.95 5.60 22.26
C SER A 2 3.55 6.19 22.01
N PHE A 3 3.27 7.43 22.43
CA PHE A 3 1.97 8.08 22.16
C PHE A 3 1.69 8.24 20.66
N ILE A 4 2.67 8.74 19.90
CA ILE A 4 2.56 8.95 18.45
C ILE A 4 2.47 7.61 17.72
N VAL A 5 3.27 6.63 18.12
CA VAL A 5 3.26 5.27 17.55
C VAL A 5 1.89 4.61 17.75
N ASN A 6 1.30 4.69 18.95
CA ASN A 6 0.00 4.09 19.24
C ASN A 6 -1.15 4.85 18.57
N HIS A 7 -1.10 6.19 18.56
CA HIS A 7 -2.16 7.01 17.96
C HIS A 7 -2.18 6.89 16.42
N LEU A 8 -1.00 6.94 15.80
CA LEU A 8 -0.81 6.67 14.38
C LEU A 8 -0.69 5.18 14.07
N LYS A 9 -0.99 4.28 15.02
CA LYS A 9 -0.85 2.80 14.94
C LYS A 9 0.26 2.36 13.98
N LEU A 10 1.45 2.91 14.17
CA LEU A 10 2.63 2.55 13.38
C LEU A 10 3.07 1.12 13.69
N ASP A 11 2.61 0.56 14.81
CA ASP A 11 2.71 -0.86 15.18
C ASP A 11 1.92 -1.78 14.24
N HIS A 12 0.82 -1.31 13.64
CA HIS A 12 0.04 -2.07 12.65
C HIS A 12 0.63 -2.01 11.23
N PHE A 13 1.80 -1.40 11.05
CA PHE A 13 2.43 -1.27 9.76
C PHE A 13 3.08 -2.59 9.32
N GLU A 14 2.60 -3.15 8.22
CA GLU A 14 3.11 -4.39 7.63
C GLU A 14 3.82 -4.10 6.30
N PRO A 15 5.14 -3.83 6.33
CA PRO A 15 5.85 -3.32 5.16
C PRO A 15 5.95 -4.30 3.99
N ASP A 16 5.99 -5.59 4.28
CA ASP A 16 6.00 -6.66 3.27
C ASP A 16 4.76 -6.55 2.37
N ARG A 17 3.61 -6.13 2.91
CA ARG A 17 2.36 -6.00 2.15
C ARG A 17 2.40 -4.93 1.07
N ILE A 18 3.35 -4.00 1.13
CA ILE A 18 3.49 -2.95 0.11
C ILE A 18 4.05 -3.53 -1.19
N VAL A 19 4.96 -4.50 -1.07
CA VAL A 19 5.78 -5.03 -2.17
C VAL A 19 5.41 -6.47 -2.56
N THR A 20 4.48 -7.09 -1.85
CA THR A 20 4.01 -8.46 -2.08
C THR A 20 2.58 -8.51 -2.62
N SER A 21 2.22 -9.62 -3.25
CA SER A 21 0.91 -9.83 -3.88
C SER A 21 0.17 -11.02 -3.28
N ASN A 22 -1.16 -10.97 -3.39
CA ASN A 22 -2.05 -12.08 -3.06
C ASN A 22 -2.09 -13.17 -4.16
N LEU A 23 -1.69 -12.83 -5.39
CA LEU A 23 -1.93 -13.65 -6.59
C LEU A 23 -0.65 -14.05 -7.31
N VAL A 24 0.36 -13.18 -7.34
CA VAL A 24 1.58 -13.36 -8.14
C VAL A 24 2.84 -13.23 -7.29
N ARG A 25 3.98 -13.73 -7.78
CA ARG A 25 5.27 -13.59 -7.09
C ARG A 25 5.67 -12.10 -6.99
N PRO A 26 6.43 -11.69 -5.96
CA PRO A 26 6.89 -10.30 -5.81
C PRO A 26 7.66 -9.76 -7.04
N LEU A 27 8.40 -10.62 -7.74
CA LEU A 27 9.08 -10.25 -8.99
C LEU A 27 8.08 -9.87 -10.09
N THR A 28 7.02 -10.67 -10.27
CA THR A 28 5.98 -10.39 -11.26
C THR A 28 5.27 -9.07 -10.94
N LEU A 29 4.92 -8.84 -9.67
CA LEU A 29 4.33 -7.57 -9.24
C LEU A 29 5.27 -6.39 -9.51
N ALA A 30 6.57 -6.54 -9.24
CA ALA A 30 7.58 -5.51 -9.49
C ALA A 30 7.69 -5.15 -10.98
N ILE A 31 7.68 -6.14 -11.87
CA ILE A 31 7.73 -5.94 -13.33
C ILE A 31 6.47 -5.19 -13.79
N LEU A 32 5.29 -5.64 -13.38
CA LEU A 32 4.02 -5.01 -13.76
C LEU A 32 3.94 -3.55 -13.27
N ARG A 33 4.39 -3.27 -12.03
CA ARG A 33 4.53 -1.91 -11.51
C ARG A 33 5.55 -1.08 -12.28
N GLY A 34 6.68 -1.67 -12.66
CA GLY A 34 7.68 -1.00 -13.49
C GLY A 34 7.11 -0.55 -14.84
N LEU A 35 6.31 -1.40 -15.49
CA LEU A 35 5.63 -1.05 -16.75
C LEU A 35 4.58 0.05 -16.56
N ALA A 36 3.75 -0.05 -15.51
CA ALA A 36 2.78 0.99 -15.16
C ALA A 36 3.47 2.33 -14.82
N CYS A 37 4.59 2.26 -14.08
CA CYS A 37 5.42 3.41 -13.74
C CYS A 37 5.97 4.08 -15.01
N LEU A 38 6.51 3.30 -15.94
CA LEU A 38 7.03 3.83 -17.21
C LEU A 38 5.92 4.51 -18.02
N TYR A 39 4.77 3.86 -18.16
CA TYR A 39 3.63 4.44 -18.88
C TYR A 39 3.18 5.76 -18.25
N THR A 40 2.98 5.78 -16.93
CA THR A 40 2.52 6.99 -16.23
C THR A 40 3.54 8.13 -16.30
N LEU A 41 4.85 7.82 -16.29
CA LEU A 41 5.93 8.77 -16.55
C LEU A 41 5.87 9.36 -17.97
N ILE A 42 5.60 8.54 -18.99
CA ILE A 42 5.45 9.03 -20.37
C ILE A 42 4.25 9.99 -20.47
N VAL A 43 3.12 9.64 -19.87
CA VAL A 43 1.92 10.49 -19.85
C VAL A 43 2.17 11.81 -19.15
N ILE A 44 2.77 11.79 -17.95
CA ILE A 44 2.98 13.04 -17.19
C ILE A 44 3.96 13.96 -17.94
N VAL A 45 5.05 13.43 -18.50
CA VAL A 45 5.98 14.22 -19.32
C VAL A 45 5.26 14.80 -20.54
N SER A 46 4.47 14.00 -21.24
CA SER A 46 3.69 14.48 -22.39
C SER A 46 2.75 15.62 -22.01
N LYS A 47 1.97 15.46 -20.92
CA LYS A 47 1.05 16.51 -20.44
C LYS A 47 1.78 17.79 -20.07
N TRP A 48 2.94 17.68 -19.42
CA TRP A 48 3.77 18.82 -19.04
C TRP A 48 4.35 19.56 -20.25
N VAL A 49 4.84 18.84 -21.26
CA VAL A 49 5.37 19.45 -22.49
C VAL A 49 4.28 20.18 -23.28
N THR A 50 3.03 19.70 -23.20
CA THR A 50 1.88 20.34 -23.85
C THR A 50 1.15 21.38 -22.99
N ALA A 51 1.53 21.56 -21.72
CA ALA A 51 0.89 22.53 -20.85
C ALA A 51 1.39 23.94 -21.16
N GLY A 52 0.49 24.93 -21.24
CA GLY A 52 0.89 26.33 -21.47
C GLY A 52 1.63 26.95 -20.28
N SER A 53 1.40 26.43 -19.07
CA SER A 53 2.16 26.81 -17.86
C SER A 53 2.01 25.79 -16.74
N ALA A 54 2.86 25.90 -15.71
CA ALA A 54 2.71 25.12 -14.49
C ALA A 54 1.39 25.41 -13.76
N SER A 55 0.92 26.67 -13.76
CA SER A 55 -0.36 27.06 -13.15
C SER A 55 -1.55 26.41 -13.84
N GLU A 56 -1.53 26.40 -15.18
CA GLU A 56 -2.57 25.76 -15.99
C GLU A 56 -2.63 24.24 -15.77
N TYR A 57 -1.49 23.60 -15.53
CA TYR A 57 -1.43 22.18 -15.21
C TYR A 57 -1.89 21.89 -13.77
N LEU A 58 -1.34 22.61 -12.78
CA LEU A 58 -1.52 22.30 -11.36
C LEU A 58 -2.89 22.71 -10.79
N LYS A 59 -3.68 23.53 -11.51
CA LYS A 59 -5.02 23.91 -11.05
C LYS A 59 -6.01 22.75 -11.02
N TYR A 60 -5.82 21.72 -11.86
CA TYR A 60 -6.74 20.59 -11.96
C TYR A 60 -6.42 19.49 -10.95
N PHE A 61 -7.44 19.03 -10.20
CA PHE A 61 -7.28 17.95 -9.23
C PHE A 61 -6.76 16.68 -9.88
N THR A 62 -7.28 16.32 -11.05
CA THR A 62 -6.84 15.15 -11.82
C THR A 62 -5.33 15.14 -12.05
N ASN A 63 -4.74 16.30 -12.37
CA ASN A 63 -3.30 16.40 -12.59
C ASN A 63 -2.52 16.23 -11.29
N LEU A 64 -3.00 16.80 -10.18
CA LEU A 64 -2.39 16.63 -8.85
C LEU A 64 -2.47 15.17 -8.38
N THR A 65 -3.60 14.50 -8.56
CA THR A 65 -3.75 13.09 -8.21
C THR A 65 -2.89 12.20 -9.11
N TYR A 66 -2.76 12.54 -10.40
CA TYR A 66 -1.88 11.85 -11.33
C TYR A 66 -0.39 11.96 -10.94
N ILE A 67 0.06 13.12 -10.45
CA ILE A 67 1.39 13.26 -9.82
C ILE A 67 1.51 12.27 -8.65
N GLY A 68 0.49 12.20 -7.78
CA GLY A 68 0.43 11.25 -6.67
C GLY A 68 0.56 9.78 -7.12
N LEU A 69 -0.13 9.38 -8.19
CA LEU A 69 -0.01 8.05 -8.79
C LEU A 69 1.40 7.77 -9.32
N VAL A 70 2.01 8.71 -10.03
CA VAL A 70 3.38 8.57 -10.54
C VAL A 70 4.35 8.38 -9.38
N VAL A 71 4.29 9.25 -8.37
CA VAL A 71 5.16 9.16 -7.17
C VAL A 71 4.95 7.81 -6.48
N TYR A 72 3.69 7.38 -6.33
CA TYR A 72 3.37 6.08 -5.74
C TYR A 72 3.98 4.92 -6.51
N LEU A 73 3.84 4.88 -7.84
CA LEU A 73 4.35 3.80 -8.68
C LEU A 73 5.89 3.81 -8.72
N VAL A 74 6.53 4.97 -8.76
CA VAL A 74 7.99 5.11 -8.65
C VAL A 74 8.47 4.53 -7.33
N CYS A 75 7.92 4.99 -6.21
CA CYS A 75 8.31 4.49 -4.88
C CYS A 75 8.06 2.98 -4.76
N SER A 76 6.89 2.51 -5.18
CA SER A 76 6.52 1.08 -5.13
C SER A 76 7.44 0.22 -5.99
N THR A 77 7.86 0.70 -7.16
CA THR A 77 8.80 0.00 -8.04
C THR A 77 10.19 -0.07 -7.41
N ILE A 78 10.74 1.05 -6.94
CA ILE A 78 12.05 1.10 -6.27
C ILE A 78 12.05 0.18 -5.05
N TRP A 79 10.98 0.23 -4.25
CA TRP A 79 10.84 -0.62 -3.06
C TRP A 79 10.72 -2.09 -3.45
N SER A 80 9.95 -2.43 -4.47
CA SER A 80 9.86 -3.83 -4.94
C SER A 80 11.22 -4.36 -5.41
N ILE A 81 12.03 -3.55 -6.10
CA ILE A 81 13.40 -3.92 -6.50
C ILE A 81 14.30 -4.12 -5.28
N ASN A 82 14.27 -3.19 -4.33
CA ASN A 82 15.08 -3.28 -3.12
C ASN A 82 14.70 -4.47 -2.24
N TYR A 83 13.41 -4.79 -2.15
CA TYR A 83 12.89 -6.00 -1.50
C TYR A 83 13.48 -7.26 -2.13
N LEU A 84 13.47 -7.35 -3.46
CA LEU A 84 13.96 -8.52 -4.20
C LEU A 84 15.46 -8.73 -4.04
N ARG A 85 16.23 -7.64 -3.85
CA ARG A 85 17.67 -7.68 -3.57
C ARG A 85 18.00 -8.15 -2.15
N GLN A 86 17.06 -8.13 -1.22
CA GLN A 86 17.31 -8.63 0.13
C GLN A 86 17.40 -10.17 0.13
N PRO A 87 18.33 -10.74 0.92
CA PRO A 87 18.31 -12.15 1.28
C PRO A 87 16.93 -12.56 1.80
N LEU A 88 16.49 -13.78 1.49
CA LEU A 88 15.13 -14.25 1.79
C LEU A 88 14.79 -14.16 3.28
N ASN A 89 15.74 -14.51 4.15
CA ASN A 89 15.64 -14.39 5.61
C ASN A 89 15.57 -12.94 6.13
N ALA A 90 16.01 -11.95 5.35
CA ALA A 90 16.01 -10.53 5.72
C ALA A 90 14.77 -9.77 5.19
N ARG A 91 13.99 -10.37 4.29
CA ARG A 91 12.85 -9.71 3.63
C ARG A 91 11.73 -9.34 4.59
N ALA A 92 11.47 -10.16 5.62
CA ALA A 92 10.41 -9.92 6.60
C ALA A 92 10.66 -8.67 7.48
N THR A 93 11.92 -8.24 7.61
CA THR A 93 12.34 -7.14 8.49
C THR A 93 12.94 -5.96 7.73
N TRP A 94 13.14 -6.05 6.42
CA TRP A 94 13.86 -5.06 5.62
C TRP A 94 13.38 -3.61 5.80
N LEU A 95 12.07 -3.35 5.83
CA LEU A 95 11.57 -1.99 6.04
C LEU A 95 11.40 -1.64 7.53
N LYS A 96 11.50 -2.63 8.43
CA LYS A 96 11.38 -2.44 9.89
C LYS A 96 12.68 -1.94 10.52
N THR A 97 13.81 -2.09 9.83
CA THR A 97 15.12 -1.60 10.28
C THR A 97 15.34 -0.11 9.99
N GLY A 98 14.49 0.49 9.13
CA GLY A 98 14.54 1.91 8.77
C GLY A 98 13.55 2.78 9.54
N SER A 99 13.47 4.05 9.15
CA SER A 99 12.50 5.00 9.72
C SER A 99 11.06 4.59 9.35
N PRO A 100 10.15 4.41 10.32
CA PRO A 100 8.76 4.00 10.07
C PRO A 100 7.95 5.05 9.31
N TRP A 101 8.42 6.31 9.31
CA TRP A 101 7.75 7.43 8.66
C TRP A 101 7.62 7.27 7.15
N TRP A 102 8.63 6.68 6.50
CA TRP A 102 8.57 6.42 5.05
C TRP A 102 7.49 5.42 4.71
N GLY A 103 7.41 4.34 5.48
CA GLY A 103 6.36 3.33 5.36
C GLY A 103 4.96 3.92 5.55
N TYR A 104 4.79 4.75 6.57
CA TYR A 104 3.52 5.42 6.84
C TYR A 104 3.14 6.44 5.76
N ALA A 105 4.10 7.24 5.27
CA ALA A 105 3.86 8.18 4.18
C ALA A 105 3.44 7.46 2.89
N HIS A 106 4.08 6.33 2.57
CA HIS A 106 3.70 5.50 1.44
C HIS A 106 2.29 4.91 1.60
N TRP A 107 1.92 4.53 2.82
CA TRP A 107 0.57 4.05 3.11
C TRP A 107 -0.50 5.15 2.96
N LEU A 108 -0.22 6.36 3.43
CA LEU A 108 -1.10 7.51 3.21
C LEU A 108 -1.22 7.80 1.71
N LEU A 109 -0.11 7.79 0.98
CA LEU A 109 -0.08 7.97 -0.47
C LEU A 109 -0.91 6.89 -1.18
N TYR A 110 -0.75 5.62 -0.82
CA TYR A 110 -1.59 4.53 -1.33
C TYR A 110 -3.08 4.79 -1.07
N SER A 111 -3.42 5.24 0.14
CA SER A 111 -4.80 5.54 0.52
C SER A 111 -5.40 6.65 -0.36
N THR A 112 -4.61 7.67 -0.70
CA THR A 112 -5.02 8.74 -1.63
C THR A 112 -5.15 8.21 -3.06
N VAL A 113 -4.15 7.49 -3.58
CA VAL A 113 -4.13 6.97 -4.95
C VAL A 113 -5.33 6.07 -5.20
N ILE A 114 -5.54 5.08 -4.35
CA ILE A 114 -6.67 4.15 -4.49
C ILE A 114 -8.02 4.85 -4.36
N THR A 115 -8.15 5.91 -3.58
CA THR A 115 -9.46 6.58 -3.47
C THR A 115 -9.70 7.52 -4.64
N TYR A 116 -8.71 8.34 -4.97
CA TYR A 116 -8.89 9.39 -5.97
C TYR A 116 -8.98 8.86 -7.40
N HIS A 117 -8.25 7.80 -7.73
CA HIS A 117 -8.30 7.21 -9.07
C HIS A 117 -9.53 6.32 -9.31
N PHE A 118 -10.42 6.18 -8.31
CA PHE A 118 -11.78 5.70 -8.54
C PHE A 118 -12.77 6.86 -8.64
N ILE A 119 -12.70 7.86 -7.75
CA ILE A 119 -13.65 8.97 -7.75
C ILE A 119 -13.46 9.92 -8.95
N VAL A 120 -12.22 10.19 -9.38
CA VAL A 120 -11.93 11.15 -10.45
C VAL A 120 -12.49 10.68 -11.78
N PRO A 121 -12.27 9.42 -12.24
CA PRO A 121 -12.95 8.91 -13.43
C PRO A 121 -14.47 9.02 -13.34
N ILE A 122 -15.06 8.66 -12.20
CA ILE A 122 -16.52 8.74 -12.01
C ILE A 122 -17.01 10.18 -12.21
N VAL A 123 -16.41 11.15 -11.54
CA VAL A 123 -16.80 12.57 -11.65
C VAL A 123 -16.54 13.10 -13.07
N TYR A 124 -15.42 12.72 -13.67
CA TYR A 124 -15.09 13.17 -15.01
C TYR A 124 -16.11 12.68 -16.04
N TRP A 125 -16.37 11.38 -16.10
CA TRP A 125 -17.25 10.79 -17.11
C TRP A 125 -18.73 11.09 -16.87
N SER A 126 -19.14 11.33 -15.61
CA SER A 126 -20.54 11.70 -15.31
C SER A 126 -20.83 13.19 -15.47
N SER A 127 -19.85 14.08 -15.23
CA SER A 127 -20.13 15.51 -15.06
C SER A 127 -19.22 16.48 -15.82
N LEU A 128 -18.04 16.04 -16.28
CA LEU A 128 -17.06 16.95 -16.93
C LEU A 128 -16.77 16.62 -18.39
N ASN A 129 -17.05 15.40 -18.84
CA ASN A 129 -16.81 15.01 -20.22
C ASN A 129 -17.84 15.67 -21.14
N THR A 130 -17.42 16.69 -21.89
CA THR A 130 -18.23 17.41 -22.86
C THR A 130 -18.22 16.76 -24.25
N GLY A 131 -17.34 15.77 -24.49
CA GLY A 131 -17.21 15.12 -25.80
C GLY A 131 -16.59 16.01 -26.89
N GLU A 132 -15.93 17.11 -26.50
CA GLU A 132 -15.29 18.04 -27.44
C GLU A 132 -14.22 17.34 -28.30
N PRO A 133 -14.15 17.60 -29.61
CA PRO A 133 -13.16 16.99 -30.48
C PRO A 133 -11.72 17.33 -30.08
N MET A 134 -10.88 16.30 -29.96
CA MET A 134 -9.44 16.44 -29.68
C MET A 134 -8.61 15.85 -30.82
N ASN A 135 -7.33 16.24 -30.91
CA ASN A 135 -6.37 15.51 -31.74
C ASN A 135 -6.00 14.16 -31.08
N ALA A 136 -5.29 13.30 -31.81
CA ALA A 136 -4.92 11.96 -31.32
C ALA A 136 -4.15 12.00 -29.99
N LEU A 137 -3.22 12.95 -29.84
CA LEU A 137 -2.46 13.13 -28.60
C LEU A 137 -3.36 13.54 -27.43
N GLY A 138 -4.29 14.47 -27.67
CA GLY A 138 -5.25 14.95 -26.69
C GLY A 138 -6.18 13.85 -26.21
N TYR A 139 -6.72 13.02 -27.11
CA TYR A 139 -7.50 11.86 -26.72
C TYR A 139 -6.71 10.88 -25.87
N TRP A 140 -5.49 10.51 -26.30
CA TRP A 140 -4.65 9.62 -25.52
C TRP A 140 -4.34 10.18 -24.13
N GLN A 141 -3.96 11.46 -24.04
CA GLN A 141 -3.74 12.16 -22.78
C GLN A 141 -4.98 12.18 -21.88
N ASN A 142 -6.15 12.44 -22.46
CA ASN A 142 -7.42 12.50 -21.76
C ASN A 142 -7.81 11.15 -21.16
N TYR A 143 -7.79 10.08 -21.97
CA TYR A 143 -8.05 8.73 -21.49
C TYR A 143 -7.01 8.26 -20.46
N SER A 144 -5.75 8.68 -20.61
CA SER A 144 -4.69 8.29 -19.68
C SER A 144 -4.96 8.77 -18.24
N VAL A 145 -5.44 10.01 -18.09
CA VAL A 145 -5.65 10.64 -16.77
C VAL A 145 -7.09 10.53 -16.24
N HIS A 146 -8.02 10.05 -17.06
CA HIS A 146 -9.44 9.91 -16.68
C HIS A 146 -10.00 8.49 -16.79
N ALA A 147 -9.22 7.51 -17.26
CA ALA A 147 -9.64 6.12 -17.35
C ALA A 147 -8.51 5.14 -17.01
N VAL A 148 -7.35 5.27 -17.67
CA VAL A 148 -6.23 4.33 -17.49
C VAL A 148 -5.61 4.45 -16.09
N ASP A 149 -5.65 5.64 -15.49
CA ASP A 149 -5.30 5.87 -14.08
C ASP A 149 -6.15 5.01 -13.13
N GLY A 150 -7.46 4.91 -13.37
CA GLY A 150 -8.37 4.03 -12.66
C GLY A 150 -8.08 2.54 -12.91
N VAL A 151 -7.59 2.17 -14.10
CA VAL A 151 -7.10 0.81 -14.37
C VAL A 151 -5.88 0.49 -13.51
N PHE A 152 -4.95 1.44 -13.32
CA PHE A 152 -3.81 1.22 -12.42
C PHE A 152 -4.23 1.11 -10.95
N ALA A 153 -5.22 1.89 -10.52
CA ALA A 153 -5.79 1.75 -9.19
C ALA A 153 -6.48 0.39 -9.00
N LEU A 154 -7.21 -0.09 -10.02
CA LEU A 154 -7.82 -1.42 -10.01
C LEU A 154 -6.76 -2.53 -10.01
N PHE A 155 -5.68 -2.37 -10.77
CA PHE A 155 -4.52 -3.27 -10.74
C PHE A 155 -3.94 -3.36 -9.32
N GLU A 156 -3.69 -2.24 -8.67
CA GLU A 156 -3.21 -2.22 -7.28
C GLU A 156 -4.23 -2.84 -6.32
N LEU A 157 -5.53 -2.59 -6.53
CA LEU A 157 -6.58 -3.23 -5.75
C LEU A 157 -6.61 -4.75 -5.96
N ILE A 158 -6.32 -5.29 -7.14
CA ILE A 158 -6.40 -6.74 -7.39
C ILE A 158 -5.13 -7.45 -6.91
N PHE A 159 -3.96 -6.95 -7.29
CA PHE A 159 -2.72 -7.69 -7.14
C PHE A 159 -2.02 -7.40 -5.81
N ASN A 160 -2.06 -6.18 -5.29
CA ASN A 160 -1.30 -5.80 -4.10
C ASN A 160 -1.90 -6.39 -2.81
N ARG A 161 -1.07 -6.67 -1.80
CA ARG A 161 -1.51 -7.05 -0.44
C ARG A 161 -1.84 -5.87 0.45
N HIS A 162 -1.47 -4.66 0.04
CA HIS A 162 -1.69 -3.42 0.77
C HIS A 162 -3.15 -3.25 1.20
N PHE A 163 -3.40 -2.60 2.32
CA PHE A 163 -4.73 -2.40 2.89
C PHE A 163 -4.99 -0.94 3.27
N LEU A 164 -6.26 -0.62 3.51
CA LEU A 164 -6.72 0.70 3.96
C LEU A 164 -6.99 0.70 5.47
N GLN A 165 -6.84 1.86 6.11
CA GLN A 165 -7.19 2.07 7.50
C GLN A 165 -8.28 3.12 7.64
N PRO A 166 -9.31 2.91 8.47
CA PRO A 166 -10.42 3.86 8.59
C PRO A 166 -9.99 5.30 8.82
N ARG A 167 -8.96 5.53 9.64
CA ARG A 167 -8.43 6.87 9.94
C ARG A 167 -7.77 7.60 8.77
N HIS A 168 -7.25 6.89 7.76
CA HIS A 168 -6.67 7.55 6.60
C HIS A 168 -7.73 8.24 5.76
N SER A 169 -9.02 7.88 5.93
CA SER A 169 -10.13 8.62 5.32
C SER A 169 -10.10 10.11 5.66
N PHE A 170 -9.67 10.49 6.87
CA PHE A 170 -9.54 11.90 7.25
C PHE A 170 -8.37 12.60 6.54
N VAL A 171 -7.27 11.90 6.28
CA VAL A 171 -6.15 12.47 5.49
C VAL A 171 -6.57 12.63 4.03
N VAL A 172 -7.25 11.62 3.47
CA VAL A 172 -7.80 11.66 2.11
C VAL A 172 -8.86 12.77 1.99
N ALA A 173 -9.73 12.95 2.99
CA ALA A 173 -10.66 14.07 3.03
C ALA A 173 -9.94 15.42 3.18
N GLY A 174 -8.91 15.49 4.03
CA GLY A 174 -8.12 16.69 4.25
C GLY A 174 -7.44 17.20 2.98
N VAL A 175 -6.82 16.31 2.20
CA VAL A 175 -6.20 16.67 0.91
C VAL A 175 -7.26 17.16 -0.10
N MET A 176 -8.45 16.57 -0.11
CA MET A 176 -9.56 17.06 -0.95
C MET A 176 -10.02 18.47 -0.51
N VAL A 177 -10.13 18.72 0.80
CA VAL A 177 -10.48 20.05 1.33
C VAL A 177 -9.40 21.08 0.97
N LEU A 178 -8.12 20.73 1.07
CA LEU A 178 -7.02 21.61 0.66
C LEU A 178 -7.12 21.95 -0.84
N TYR A 179 -7.47 20.97 -1.68
CA TYR A 179 -7.72 21.23 -3.09
C TYR A 179 -8.93 22.14 -3.31
N MET A 180 -10.03 21.91 -2.60
CA MET A 180 -11.22 22.76 -2.66
C MET A 180 -10.88 24.20 -2.30
N LEU A 181 -10.05 24.45 -1.28
CA LEU A 181 -9.57 25.78 -0.93
C LEU A 181 -8.66 26.38 -2.02
N LEU A 182 -7.82 25.57 -2.65
CA LEU A 182 -6.99 26.00 -3.79
C LEU A 182 -7.85 26.55 -4.95
N THR A 183 -9.05 26.02 -5.18
CA THR A 183 -9.93 26.52 -6.26
C THR A 183 -10.34 27.99 -6.06
N PHE A 184 -10.50 28.46 -4.82
CA PHE A 184 -10.75 29.87 -4.52
C PHE A 184 -9.54 30.75 -4.83
N VAL A 185 -8.33 30.25 -4.55
CA VAL A 185 -7.08 30.94 -4.92
C VAL A 185 -6.96 31.05 -6.43
N VAL A 186 -7.28 29.98 -7.16
CA VAL A 186 -7.31 29.98 -8.64
C VAL A 186 -8.36 30.96 -9.15
N ARG A 187 -9.57 30.99 -8.58
CA ARG A 187 -10.61 31.96 -8.95
C ARG A 187 -10.14 33.41 -8.77
N LYS A 188 -9.43 33.69 -7.68
CA LYS A 188 -8.93 35.04 -7.37
C LYS A 188 -7.77 35.45 -8.27
N THR A 189 -6.91 34.51 -8.67
CA THR A 189 -5.70 34.81 -9.46
C THR A 189 -5.91 34.71 -10.96
N LEU A 190 -6.70 33.75 -11.43
CA LEU A 190 -6.95 33.49 -12.87
C LEU A 190 -8.33 33.93 -13.35
N GLY A 191 -9.17 34.48 -12.45
CA GLY A 191 -10.49 35.01 -12.80
C GLY A 191 -11.54 33.95 -13.16
N GLN A 192 -11.24 32.66 -13.02
CA GLN A 192 -12.11 31.56 -13.43
C GLN A 192 -12.14 30.43 -12.39
N TRP A 193 -13.28 29.77 -12.26
CA TRP A 193 -13.39 28.53 -11.49
C TRP A 193 -12.76 27.36 -12.25
N VAL A 194 -12.15 26.42 -11.51
CA VAL A 194 -11.52 25.24 -12.13
C VAL A 194 -12.58 24.29 -12.70
N TYR A 195 -13.68 24.11 -11.97
CA TYR A 195 -14.78 23.25 -12.36
C TYR A 195 -16.10 24.00 -12.20
N PRO A 196 -17.04 23.90 -13.17
CA PRO A 196 -18.34 24.56 -13.07
C PRO A 196 -19.14 24.13 -11.84
N PHE A 197 -19.05 22.87 -11.43
CA PHE A 197 -19.76 22.39 -10.23
C PHE A 197 -19.16 22.92 -8.91
N LEU A 198 -17.94 23.44 -8.92
CA LEU A 198 -17.34 24.13 -7.76
C LEU A 198 -17.47 25.65 -7.87
N ASP A 199 -18.14 26.16 -8.91
CA ASP A 199 -18.42 27.57 -9.03
C ASP A 199 -19.24 28.01 -7.81
N TRP A 200 -18.76 29.01 -7.06
CA TRP A 200 -19.48 29.55 -5.91
C TRP A 200 -20.50 30.62 -6.33
N ASP A 201 -20.36 31.16 -7.54
CA ASP A 201 -21.18 32.23 -8.11
C ASP A 201 -22.57 31.68 -8.55
N GLN A 202 -22.74 30.36 -8.69
CA GLN A 202 -24.03 29.67 -8.94
C GLN A 202 -24.93 29.54 -7.70
N GLY A 203 -24.55 30.10 -6.55
CA GLY A 203 -25.40 30.17 -5.36
C GLY A 203 -25.52 28.84 -4.59
N PRO A 204 -26.61 28.59 -3.85
CA PRO A 204 -26.68 27.50 -2.85
C PRO A 204 -26.42 26.09 -3.39
N ILE A 205 -26.62 25.85 -4.69
CA ILE A 205 -26.33 24.56 -5.33
C ILE A 205 -24.85 24.19 -5.22
N CYS A 206 -23.94 25.18 -5.17
CA CYS A 206 -22.51 24.92 -4.98
C CYS A 206 -22.24 24.21 -3.65
N ALA A 207 -22.87 24.65 -2.57
CA ALA A 207 -22.71 24.03 -1.25
C ALA A 207 -23.11 22.54 -1.28
N ALA A 208 -24.16 22.20 -2.04
CA ALA A 208 -24.56 20.81 -2.25
C ALA A 208 -23.49 20.00 -3.00
N TYR A 209 -22.80 20.57 -4.00
CA TYR A 209 -21.69 19.90 -4.68
C TYR A 209 -20.50 19.65 -3.74
N TYR A 210 -20.11 20.63 -2.93
CA TYR A 210 -19.01 20.46 -1.96
C TYR A 210 -19.33 19.35 -0.95
N LEU A 211 -20.56 19.34 -0.40
CA LEU A 211 -21.02 18.29 0.52
C LEU A 211 -21.15 16.93 -0.17
N GLY A 212 -21.66 16.91 -1.41
CA GLY A 212 -21.82 15.69 -2.22
C GLY A 212 -20.49 15.03 -2.54
N ILE A 213 -19.46 15.81 -2.92
CA ILE A 213 -18.11 15.29 -3.17
C ILE A 213 -17.49 14.75 -1.86
N ALA A 214 -17.65 15.46 -0.74
CA ALA A 214 -17.17 14.99 0.54
C ALA A 214 -17.84 13.66 0.94
N ALA A 215 -19.16 13.56 0.81
CA ALA A 215 -19.90 12.33 1.08
C ALA A 215 -19.47 11.18 0.14
N GLY A 216 -19.40 11.44 -1.17
CA GLY A 216 -18.98 10.47 -2.18
C GLY A 216 -17.57 9.94 -1.92
N LEU A 217 -16.65 10.82 -1.47
CA LEU A 217 -15.30 10.44 -1.09
C LEU A 217 -15.29 9.43 0.06
N PHE A 218 -16.06 9.68 1.13
CA PHE A 218 -16.16 8.73 2.24
C PHE A 218 -16.82 7.42 1.83
N VAL A 219 -17.89 7.47 1.03
CA VAL A 219 -18.57 6.28 0.53
C VAL A 219 -17.61 5.39 -0.25
N ILE A 220 -16.88 5.96 -1.23
CA ILE A 220 -15.89 5.23 -2.02
C ILE A 220 -14.75 4.71 -1.12
N TYR A 221 -14.26 5.52 -0.19
CA TYR A 221 -13.18 5.11 0.71
C TYR A 221 -13.57 3.87 1.53
N PHE A 222 -14.74 3.89 2.18
CA PHE A 222 -15.18 2.79 3.03
C PHE A 222 -15.61 1.57 2.23
N PHE A 223 -16.18 1.76 1.04
CA PHE A 223 -16.40 0.67 0.09
C PHE A 223 -15.09 -0.03 -0.26
N LEU A 224 -14.08 0.73 -0.71
CA LEU A 224 -12.76 0.19 -1.04
C LEU A 224 -12.13 -0.49 0.18
N LEU A 225 -12.28 0.06 1.38
CA LEU A 225 -11.78 -0.56 2.62
C LEU A 225 -12.39 -1.94 2.84
N VAL A 226 -13.69 -2.11 2.61
CA VAL A 226 -14.36 -3.42 2.68
C VAL A 226 -13.83 -4.35 1.60
N VAL A 227 -13.70 -3.88 0.36
CA VAL A 227 -13.16 -4.69 -0.76
C VAL A 227 -11.74 -5.19 -0.45
N HIS A 228 -10.85 -4.34 0.09
CA HIS A 228 -9.50 -4.75 0.50
C HIS A 228 -9.52 -5.85 1.57
N LYS A 229 -10.41 -5.72 2.57
CA LYS A 229 -10.56 -6.72 3.63
C LYS A 229 -11.06 -8.05 3.05
N LEU A 230 -12.08 -8.01 2.20
CA LEU A 230 -12.64 -9.20 1.56
C LEU A 230 -11.61 -9.88 0.65
N ARG A 231 -10.94 -9.12 -0.23
CA ARG A 231 -9.87 -9.61 -1.10
C ARG A 231 -8.78 -10.31 -0.30
N ASN A 232 -8.23 -9.64 0.73
CA ASN A 232 -7.16 -10.21 1.54
C ASN A 232 -7.61 -11.47 2.29
N ARG A 233 -8.87 -11.52 2.74
CA ARG A 233 -9.43 -12.71 3.41
C ARG A 233 -9.62 -13.87 2.42
N TRP A 234 -10.21 -13.61 1.26
CA TRP A 234 -10.51 -14.65 0.27
C TRP A 234 -9.24 -15.20 -0.39
N LEU A 235 -8.23 -14.36 -0.59
CA LEU A 235 -6.97 -14.76 -1.21
C LEU A 235 -5.91 -15.20 -0.19
N ALA A 236 -6.21 -15.27 1.11
CA ALA A 236 -5.23 -15.62 2.15
C ALA A 236 -4.52 -16.96 1.88
N LYS A 237 -5.27 -18.00 1.49
CA LYS A 237 -4.68 -19.31 1.15
C LYS A 237 -3.76 -19.25 -0.06
N ARG A 238 -4.16 -18.50 -1.10
CA ARG A 238 -3.35 -18.33 -2.32
C ARG A 238 -2.09 -17.52 -2.03
N CYS A 239 -2.23 -16.49 -1.21
CA CYS A 239 -1.14 -15.66 -0.71
C CYS A 239 -0.09 -16.50 0.03
N ALA A 240 -0.52 -17.41 0.91
CA ALA A 240 0.37 -18.34 1.61
C ALA A 240 1.18 -19.16 0.59
N VAL A 241 0.53 -19.87 -0.34
CA VAL A 241 1.22 -20.67 -1.36
C VAL A 241 2.22 -19.87 -2.20
N VAL A 242 1.85 -18.66 -2.61
CA VAL A 242 2.70 -17.80 -3.45
C VAL A 242 3.93 -17.29 -2.70
N ASN A 243 3.83 -17.08 -1.39
CA ASN A 243 4.91 -16.50 -0.58
C ASN A 243 5.71 -17.57 0.21
N GLU A 244 5.10 -18.65 0.69
CA GLU A 244 5.76 -19.80 1.35
C GLU A 244 6.70 -20.55 0.38
N GLY A 245 6.33 -20.64 -0.90
CA GLY A 245 7.22 -21.21 -1.92
C GLY A 245 8.57 -20.47 -2.02
N LEU A 246 8.63 -19.20 -1.62
CA LEU A 246 9.88 -18.44 -1.57
C LEU A 246 10.73 -18.80 -0.36
N GLU A 247 10.10 -19.15 0.77
CA GLU A 247 10.79 -19.57 2.00
C GLU A 247 11.38 -20.98 1.82
N LEU A 248 10.62 -21.91 1.25
CA LEU A 248 11.10 -23.26 0.91
C LEU A 248 12.21 -23.25 -0.16
N GLU A 249 12.07 -22.41 -1.20
CA GLU A 249 13.15 -22.18 -2.19
C GLU A 249 14.41 -21.57 -1.52
N ALA A 250 14.24 -20.77 -0.45
CA ALA A 250 15.36 -20.22 0.32
C ALA A 250 16.10 -21.31 1.07
N GLU A 251 15.36 -22.12 1.84
CA GLU A 251 15.88 -23.20 2.67
C GLU A 251 16.62 -24.24 1.81
N ALA A 252 16.02 -24.65 0.68
CA ALA A 252 16.64 -25.59 -0.25
C ALA A 252 17.95 -25.06 -0.88
N ARG A 253 18.05 -23.75 -1.14
CA ARG A 253 19.29 -23.13 -1.65
C ARG A 253 20.38 -23.01 -0.59
N VAL A 254 20.01 -22.79 0.67
CA VAL A 254 20.95 -22.79 1.80
C VAL A 254 21.51 -24.20 2.01
N ASP A 255 20.67 -25.23 1.94
CA ASP A 255 21.10 -26.62 2.06
C ASP A 255 22.04 -27.06 0.92
N GLN A 256 21.79 -26.58 -0.31
CA GLN A 256 22.64 -26.86 -1.48
C GLN A 256 23.94 -26.04 -1.49
N GLY A 257 23.96 -24.83 -0.90
CA GLY A 257 25.14 -23.96 -0.81
C GLY A 257 25.92 -24.09 0.51
N GLY A 258 25.42 -24.88 1.46
CA GLY A 258 25.85 -24.89 2.87
C GLY A 258 26.30 -26.24 3.42
N ARG A 259 26.68 -27.21 2.58
CA ARG A 259 27.32 -28.43 3.06
C ARG A 259 28.80 -28.16 3.42
N ARG A 260 29.06 -27.52 4.56
CA ARG A 260 30.28 -27.87 5.32
C ARG A 260 30.04 -29.25 5.91
N VAL A 261 30.52 -30.26 5.19
CA VAL A 261 30.74 -31.59 5.75
C VAL A 261 31.55 -31.38 7.04
N ARG A 262 30.94 -31.62 8.20
CA ARG A 262 31.69 -31.78 9.45
C ARG A 262 32.40 -33.13 9.30
N PRO A 263 33.74 -33.22 9.44
CA PRO A 263 34.40 -34.50 9.32
C PRO A 263 33.90 -35.41 10.45
N GLU A 264 33.41 -36.58 10.07
CA GLU A 264 33.39 -37.74 10.96
C GLU A 264 34.84 -38.01 11.38
N GLY A 265 35.07 -38.06 12.69
CA GLY A 265 36.40 -38.31 13.23
C GLY A 265 36.52 -37.83 14.66
N ASP A 266 35.89 -38.53 15.58
CA ASP A 266 36.60 -38.84 16.82
C ASP A 266 36.16 -40.23 17.31
N ALA A 267 36.95 -41.21 16.86
CA ALA A 267 37.02 -42.52 17.48
C ALA A 267 37.97 -42.39 18.67
N GLY A 268 37.43 -42.39 19.88
CA GLY A 268 38.18 -42.46 21.13
C GLY A 268 37.36 -43.22 22.15
N GLY A 269 37.51 -44.54 22.18
CA GLY A 269 36.77 -45.41 23.06
C GLY A 269 37.11 -45.24 24.54
N TYR A 270 36.14 -45.55 25.41
CA TYR A 270 36.43 -46.05 26.75
C TYR A 270 35.30 -46.97 27.22
N GLN A 271 35.72 -48.03 27.90
CA GLN A 271 34.97 -49.24 28.19
C GLN A 271 33.90 -49.07 29.27
N ASP A 272 32.93 -49.95 29.14
CA ASP A 272 31.98 -50.47 30.12
C ASP A 272 32.61 -50.75 31.50
N ASN A 273 31.90 -50.36 32.58
CA ASN A 273 31.97 -51.09 33.83
C ASN A 273 30.70 -50.89 34.65
N GLN A 274 29.94 -51.98 34.74
CA GLN A 274 28.80 -52.22 35.61
C GLN A 274 29.29 -52.67 37.01
N SER A 275 28.41 -52.64 38.01
CA SER A 275 28.58 -52.96 39.46
C SER A 275 29.07 -51.76 40.31
N ASP A 276 28.52 -51.41 41.47
CA ASP A 276 27.71 -52.15 42.44
C ASP A 276 27.12 -51.15 43.48
N LEU A 277 25.94 -51.49 44.06
CA LEU A 277 25.53 -51.27 45.47
C LEU A 277 25.43 -49.79 45.99
N THR A 278 24.42 -49.29 46.70
CA THR A 278 23.42 -49.86 47.63
C THR A 278 22.21 -48.92 47.81
N LEU A 279 21.09 -49.57 48.11
CA LEU A 279 19.86 -49.16 48.79
C LEU A 279 20.00 -48.02 49.83
N GLU A 280 19.03 -47.09 49.82
CA GLU A 280 18.27 -46.78 51.05
C GLU A 280 16.84 -46.33 50.70
N GLU A 281 15.88 -47.12 51.21
CA GLU A 281 14.45 -46.85 51.27
C GLU A 281 14.15 -45.79 52.34
N GLY A 282 13.11 -44.97 52.17
CA GLY A 282 12.81 -43.99 53.21
C GLY A 282 11.59 -43.08 53.05
N VAL A 283 10.39 -43.66 53.01
CA VAL A 283 9.18 -43.16 53.69
C VAL A 283 8.43 -41.92 53.15
N VAL A 284 7.24 -42.27 52.65
CA VAL A 284 5.96 -41.56 52.54
C VAL A 284 5.60 -40.64 53.73
N HIS A 285 5.13 -39.40 53.45
CA HIS A 285 3.91 -38.91 54.09
C HIS A 285 3.14 -37.87 53.27
N ASN A 286 1.87 -38.21 53.06
CA ASN A 286 0.77 -37.42 52.51
C ASN A 286 0.02 -36.71 53.65
N SER A 287 -0.47 -35.48 53.46
CA SER A 287 -1.64 -34.85 54.14
C SER A 287 -1.72 -33.36 53.76
N LYS A 288 -2.62 -32.96 52.86
CA LYS A 288 -3.99 -32.43 53.09
C LYS A 288 -4.08 -30.98 53.64
N ASN A 289 -4.86 -30.20 52.86
CA ASN A 289 -5.92 -29.26 53.24
C ASN A 289 -5.62 -27.93 53.95
N GLY A 290 -6.21 -26.86 53.40
CA GLY A 290 -7.04 -25.95 54.22
C GLY A 290 -7.12 -24.48 53.77
N THR A 291 -8.29 -24.10 53.21
CA THR A 291 -9.10 -22.86 53.49
C THR A 291 -8.43 -21.48 53.48
N GLN A 292 -8.78 -20.57 52.54
CA GLN A 292 -9.81 -19.50 52.67
C GLN A 292 -9.80 -18.73 54.00
N THR A 293 -9.59 -17.40 53.97
CA THR A 293 -10.64 -16.35 54.06
C THR A 293 -10.04 -14.95 54.30
N HIS A 294 -10.70 -13.95 53.69
CA HIS A 294 -10.73 -12.49 53.91
C HIS A 294 -9.81 -11.61 53.05
#